data_AF-A0A514XHI0-F1
#
_entry.id   AF-A0A514XHI0-F1
#
_cell.length_a   1.000
_cell.length_b   1.000
_cell.length_c   1.000
_cell.angle_alpha   90.00
_cell.angle_beta   90.00
_cell.angle_gamma   90.00
#
_symmetry.space_group_name_H-M   'P 1'
#
loop_
_entity.id
_entity.type
_entity.pdbx_description
1 polymer ?
#
loop_
_entity_poly.entity_id
_entity_poly.type
_entity_poly.pdbx_seq_one_letter_code
_entity_poly.pdbx_strand_id
1 'polypeptide(L)'
;MRWIPLLLLIAVLASCSSEKPETREQKMNRGFEYLDQQNYDQAIAYFQKLLKEDGHPQVRMALASAYAARAGIRIENIYNFVVVKHRPVMRIQIENLTFSEQTNEVIHNLEKFLAQWEQVPNVNAQGRTDLEKAVGILAETDNGGARLYSAILRVVVLKANVSEGILSWNLETQSTGKKLCVQDIRPWWSWCEKVISSLDSLGNDLEKAFPKKREDLKQYRAQLSQAKVQMKAVTIPVGEQCF
;
A
#
# COMPACT_ATOMS: atom_id res chain seq x y z
N MET A 1 73.60 21.15 -5.02
CA MET A 1 72.55 21.45 -4.00
C MET A 1 71.53 22.46 -4.54
N ARG A 2 70.59 22.06 -5.42
CA ARG A 2 69.53 22.95 -5.97
C ARG A 2 68.14 22.31 -6.07
N TRP A 3 67.92 21.14 -5.44
CA TRP A 3 66.68 20.35 -5.57
C TRP A 3 65.66 20.55 -4.43
N ILE A 4 66.02 21.25 -3.36
CA ILE A 4 65.16 21.48 -2.19
C ILE A 4 63.90 22.34 -2.48
N PRO A 5 63.92 23.38 -3.35
CA PRO A 5 62.71 24.19 -3.57
C PRO A 5 61.65 23.48 -4.43
N LEU A 6 62.02 22.45 -5.22
CA LEU A 6 61.07 21.72 -6.06
C LEU A 6 60.21 20.74 -5.22
N LEU A 7 60.78 20.14 -4.18
CA LEU A 7 60.07 19.21 -3.27
C LEU A 7 59.04 19.93 -2.39
N LEU A 8 59.29 21.19 -2.03
CA LEU A 8 58.38 21.99 -1.21
C LEU A 8 57.16 22.48 -2.00
N LEU A 9 57.28 22.67 -3.33
CA LEU A 9 56.16 23.06 -4.18
C LEU A 9 55.18 21.89 -4.43
N ILE A 10 55.69 20.65 -4.52
CA ILE A 10 54.86 19.45 -4.73
C ILE A 10 54.08 19.11 -3.44
N ALA A 11 54.66 19.35 -2.26
CA ALA A 11 53.99 19.10 -0.97
C ALA A 11 52.78 20.02 -0.73
N VAL A 12 52.79 21.26 -1.24
CA VAL A 12 51.66 22.20 -1.10
C VAL A 12 50.51 21.84 -2.06
N LEU A 13 50.80 21.22 -3.21
CA LEU A 13 49.76 20.78 -4.16
C LEU A 13 49.07 19.48 -3.74
N ALA A 14 49.69 18.67 -2.86
CA ALA A 14 49.12 17.40 -2.40
C ALA A 14 48.10 17.54 -1.25
N SER A 15 47.88 18.75 -0.71
CA SER A 15 47.18 18.92 0.57
C SER A 15 45.74 19.46 0.48
N CYS A 16 45.12 19.55 -0.70
CA CYS A 16 43.79 20.14 -0.87
C CYS A 16 42.81 19.37 -1.77
N SER A 17 42.78 18.04 -1.70
CA SER A 17 41.62 17.27 -2.16
C SER A 17 40.80 16.75 -0.97
N SER A 18 40.31 17.65 -0.11
CA SER A 18 39.21 17.28 0.78
C SER A 18 37.95 17.15 -0.06
N GLU A 19 37.66 15.94 -0.53
CA GLU A 19 36.34 15.65 -1.10
C GLU A 19 35.30 16.06 -0.08
N LYS A 20 34.44 17.01 -0.47
CA LYS A 20 33.35 17.44 0.39
C LYS A 20 32.47 16.21 0.68
N PRO A 21 32.11 15.96 1.95
CA PRO A 21 31.26 14.82 2.26
C PRO A 21 29.97 14.93 1.46
N GLU A 22 29.61 13.83 0.81
CA GLU A 22 28.41 13.75 -0.02
C GLU A 22 27.17 14.03 0.83
N THR A 23 26.28 14.90 0.33
CA THR A 23 25.04 15.23 1.04
C THR A 23 24.05 14.07 0.98
N ARG A 24 23.08 14.03 1.91
CA ARG A 24 21.98 13.06 1.87
C ARG A 24 21.28 13.06 0.52
N GLU A 25 21.01 14.24 -0.03
CA GLU A 25 20.34 14.42 -1.31
C GLU A 25 21.13 13.79 -2.45
N GLN A 26 22.45 14.02 -2.50
CA GLN A 26 23.33 13.40 -3.49
C GLN A 26 23.34 11.86 -3.36
N LYS A 27 23.43 11.33 -2.14
CA LYS A 27 23.29 9.88 -1.90
C LYS A 27 21.93 9.35 -2.38
N MET A 28 20.84 10.03 -2.04
CA MET A 28 19.49 9.63 -2.45
C MET A 28 19.32 9.65 -3.98
N ASN A 29 19.88 10.65 -4.66
CA ASN A 29 19.83 10.75 -6.12
C ASN A 29 20.41 9.51 -6.81
N ARG A 30 21.53 8.96 -6.31
CA ARG A 30 22.07 7.68 -6.82
C ARG A 30 21.09 6.51 -6.67
N GLY A 31 20.37 6.46 -5.55
CA GLY A 31 19.31 5.47 -5.34
C GLY A 31 18.15 5.63 -6.32
N PHE A 32 17.78 6.88 -6.63
CA PHE A 32 16.76 7.19 -7.64
C PHE A 32 17.22 6.90 -9.07
N GLU A 33 18.50 7.08 -9.40
CA GLU A 33 19.05 6.67 -10.70
C GLU A 33 18.84 5.16 -10.97
N TYR A 34 19.01 4.31 -9.95
CA TYR A 34 18.67 2.88 -10.08
C TYR A 34 17.17 2.66 -10.31
N LEU A 35 16.29 3.46 -9.70
CA LEU A 35 14.84 3.37 -9.93
C LEU A 35 14.45 3.80 -11.35
N ASP A 36 15.05 4.86 -11.85
CA ASP A 36 14.82 5.37 -13.21
C ASP A 36 15.28 4.35 -14.26
N GLN A 37 16.37 3.63 -13.98
CA GLN A 37 16.86 2.50 -14.79
C GLN A 37 16.06 1.21 -14.60
N GLN A 38 15.02 1.20 -13.75
CA GLN A 38 14.23 0.01 -13.38
C GLN A 38 15.05 -1.09 -12.70
N ASN A 39 16.24 -0.77 -12.18
CA ASN A 39 17.10 -1.66 -11.40
C ASN A 39 16.64 -1.72 -9.93
N TYR A 40 15.41 -2.20 -9.72
CA TYR A 40 14.72 -2.11 -8.42
C TYR A 40 15.47 -2.81 -7.28
N ASP A 41 16.10 -3.96 -7.54
CA ASP A 41 16.83 -4.69 -6.51
C ASP A 41 18.08 -3.92 -6.05
N GLN A 42 18.78 -3.27 -6.98
CA GLN A 42 19.93 -2.42 -6.65
C GLN A 42 19.48 -1.17 -5.88
N ALA A 43 18.37 -0.55 -6.30
CA ALA A 43 17.79 0.58 -5.59
C ALA A 43 17.41 0.22 -4.14
N ILE A 44 16.73 -0.92 -3.94
CA ILE A 44 16.35 -1.41 -2.61
C ILE A 44 17.58 -1.68 -1.76
N ALA A 45 18.58 -2.41 -2.29
CA ALA A 45 19.80 -2.71 -1.56
C ALA A 45 20.56 -1.42 -1.18
N TYR A 46 20.62 -0.45 -2.10
CA TYR A 46 21.23 0.85 -1.88
C TYR A 46 20.52 1.63 -0.77
N PHE A 47 19.20 1.78 -0.85
CA PHE A 47 18.44 2.50 0.17
C PHE A 47 18.43 1.80 1.53
N GLN A 48 18.49 0.46 1.57
CA GLN A 48 18.66 -0.28 2.83
C GLN A 48 20.00 0.02 3.50
N LYS A 49 21.08 0.11 2.71
CA LYS A 49 22.39 0.54 3.22
C LYS A 49 22.32 1.98 3.71
N LEU A 50 21.75 2.88 2.90
CA LEU A 50 21.61 4.29 3.25
C LEU A 50 20.79 4.48 4.52
N LEU A 51 19.73 3.70 4.74
CA LEU A 51 18.90 3.78 5.95
C LEU A 51 19.66 3.38 7.22
N LYS A 52 20.63 2.47 7.12
CA LYS A 52 21.52 2.10 8.25
C LYS A 52 22.49 3.23 8.59
N GLU A 53 22.94 3.99 7.60
CA GLU A 53 23.82 5.15 7.80
C GLU A 53 23.03 6.38 8.26
N ASP A 54 21.80 6.54 7.77
CA ASP A 54 20.97 7.71 7.97
C ASP A 54 19.48 7.31 8.12
N GLY A 55 19.01 7.30 9.37
CA GLY A 55 17.63 6.97 9.73
C GLY A 55 16.58 8.03 9.36
N HIS A 56 16.91 9.00 8.52
CA HIS A 56 16.03 10.10 8.18
C HIS A 56 14.73 9.63 7.50
N PRO A 57 13.56 10.24 7.80
CA PRO A 57 12.28 9.85 7.19
C PRO A 57 12.27 9.84 5.66
N GLN A 58 13.02 10.73 5.02
CA GLN A 58 13.13 10.76 3.55
C GLN A 58 13.80 9.50 2.98
N VAL A 59 14.78 8.93 3.69
CA VAL A 59 15.44 7.68 3.28
C VAL A 59 14.47 6.50 3.41
N ARG A 60 13.68 6.46 4.50
CA ARG A 60 12.57 5.50 4.65
C ARG A 60 11.56 5.61 3.50
N MET A 61 11.15 6.83 3.16
CA MET A 61 10.23 7.05 2.04
C MET A 61 10.82 6.61 0.71
N ALA A 62 12.10 6.86 0.45
CA ALA A 62 12.75 6.41 -0.77
C ALA A 62 12.87 4.88 -0.84
N LEU A 63 13.20 4.22 0.28
CA LEU A 63 13.20 2.76 0.36
C LEU A 63 11.80 2.18 0.11
N ALA A 64 10.76 2.74 0.75
CA ALA A 64 9.37 2.33 0.52
C ALA A 64 8.96 2.54 -0.94
N SER A 65 9.39 3.64 -1.56
CA SER A 65 9.14 3.93 -2.98
C SER A 65 9.83 2.91 -3.89
N ALA A 66 11.03 2.44 -3.53
CA ALA A 66 11.72 1.41 -4.29
C ALA A 66 10.97 0.06 -4.27
N TYR A 67 10.46 -0.34 -3.10
CA TYR A 67 9.60 -1.52 -2.98
C TYR A 67 8.29 -1.36 -3.76
N ALA A 68 7.64 -0.20 -3.65
CA ALA A 68 6.41 0.09 -4.40
C ALA A 68 6.64 0.07 -5.92
N ALA A 69 7.76 0.64 -6.39
CA ALA A 69 8.13 0.61 -7.80
C ALA A 69 8.35 -0.82 -8.31
N ARG A 70 9.03 -1.68 -7.53
CA ARG A 70 9.18 -3.12 -7.86
C ARG A 70 7.83 -3.85 -7.94
N ALA A 71 6.85 -3.42 -7.13
CA ALA A 71 5.47 -3.90 -7.20
C ALA A 71 4.66 -3.30 -8.37
N GLY A 72 5.26 -2.49 -9.24
CA GLY A 72 4.58 -1.82 -10.35
C GLY A 72 3.86 -0.52 -9.97
N ILE A 73 4.02 -0.04 -8.73
CA ILE A 73 3.35 1.15 -8.19
C ILE A 73 4.35 2.32 -8.14
N ARG A 74 4.36 3.12 -9.20
CA ARG A 74 5.19 4.34 -9.30
C ARG A 74 4.47 5.55 -8.72
N ILE A 75 5.21 6.48 -8.13
CA ILE A 75 4.64 7.66 -7.47
C ILE A 75 3.86 8.56 -8.44
N GLU A 76 4.32 8.70 -9.68
CA GLU A 76 3.60 9.44 -10.72
C GLU A 76 2.22 8.84 -11.05
N ASN A 77 2.06 7.52 -10.85
CA ASN A 77 0.81 6.83 -11.15
C ASN A 77 -0.20 6.93 -10.01
N ILE A 78 0.22 7.31 -8.80
CA ILE A 78 -0.65 7.43 -7.63
C ILE A 78 -1.75 8.46 -7.86
N TYR A 79 -1.41 9.59 -8.49
CA TYR A 79 -2.38 10.64 -8.81
C TYR A 79 -3.52 10.13 -9.69
N ASN A 80 -3.30 9.10 -10.50
CA ASN A 80 -4.32 8.57 -11.41
C ASN A 80 -5.47 7.86 -10.69
N PHE A 81 -5.24 7.34 -9.47
CA PHE A 81 -6.27 6.60 -8.72
C PHE A 81 -6.61 7.21 -7.36
N VAL A 82 -5.87 8.21 -6.89
CA VAL A 82 -6.23 8.97 -5.68
C VAL A 82 -7.16 10.15 -6.01
N VAL A 83 -6.99 10.76 -7.18
CA VAL A 83 -7.83 11.90 -7.59
C VAL A 83 -9.10 11.36 -8.24
N VAL A 84 -10.24 11.69 -7.64
CA VAL A 84 -11.57 11.37 -8.15
C VAL A 84 -11.79 12.11 -9.47
N LYS A 85 -11.43 11.48 -10.59
CA LYS A 85 -11.84 11.93 -11.93
C LYS A 85 -13.27 11.44 -12.16
N HIS A 86 -14.14 12.32 -12.66
CA HIS A 86 -15.47 11.92 -13.11
C HIS A 86 -15.33 10.93 -14.27
N ARG A 87 -15.61 9.66 -14.00
CA ARG A 87 -15.74 8.62 -15.03
C ARG A 87 -17.21 8.26 -15.19
N PRO A 88 -17.64 7.84 -16.40
CA PRO A 88 -18.94 7.25 -16.57
C PRO A 88 -19.05 6.03 -15.65
N VAL A 89 -20.07 6.04 -14.81
CA VAL A 89 -20.36 4.97 -13.87
C VAL A 89 -21.07 3.86 -14.64
N MET A 90 -20.53 2.64 -14.60
CA MET A 90 -21.19 1.49 -15.22
C MET A 90 -22.45 1.18 -14.40
N ARG A 91 -23.62 1.36 -15.01
CA ARG A 91 -24.89 1.03 -14.35
C ARG A 91 -25.06 -0.48 -14.28
N ILE A 92 -25.24 -1.00 -13.07
CA ILE A 92 -25.56 -2.40 -12.84
C ILE A 92 -27.06 -2.55 -13.11
N GLN A 93 -27.41 -2.96 -14.33
CA GLN A 93 -28.79 -3.31 -14.66
C GLN A 93 -29.08 -4.72 -14.16
N ILE A 94 -29.82 -4.82 -13.05
CA ILE A 94 -30.38 -6.10 -12.60
C ILE A 94 -31.78 -6.20 -13.19
N GLU A 95 -31.90 -6.96 -14.28
CA GLU A 95 -33.17 -7.16 -14.98
C GLU A 95 -34.23 -7.73 -14.01
N ASN A 96 -35.45 -7.20 -14.09
CA ASN A 96 -36.64 -7.66 -13.35
C ASN A 96 -36.69 -7.39 -11.83
N LEU A 97 -35.85 -6.51 -11.27
CA LEU A 97 -35.98 -6.06 -9.89
C LEU A 97 -36.31 -4.56 -9.80
N THR A 98 -37.45 -4.23 -9.20
CA THR A 98 -37.79 -2.86 -8.80
C THR A 98 -37.27 -2.61 -7.40
N PHE A 99 -36.26 -1.76 -7.26
CA PHE A 99 -35.72 -1.36 -5.96
C PHE A 99 -36.42 -0.11 -5.43
N SER A 100 -36.46 0.03 -4.10
CA SER A 100 -36.87 1.29 -3.45
C SER A 100 -35.89 2.42 -3.79
N GLU A 101 -36.32 3.67 -3.60
CA GLU A 101 -35.46 4.86 -3.80
C GLU A 101 -34.16 4.80 -2.99
N GLN A 102 -34.27 4.42 -1.70
CA GLN A 102 -33.11 4.25 -0.81
C GLN A 102 -32.12 3.20 -1.35
N THR A 103 -32.63 2.06 -1.83
CA THR A 103 -31.78 1.02 -2.42
C THR A 103 -31.12 1.50 -3.71
N ASN A 104 -31.83 2.25 -4.56
CA ASN A 104 -31.25 2.84 -5.77
C ASN A 104 -30.13 3.85 -5.44
N GLU A 105 -30.28 4.65 -4.38
CA GLU A 105 -29.22 5.56 -3.92
C GLU A 105 -27.98 4.78 -3.45
N VAL A 106 -28.17 3.71 -2.68
CA VAL A 106 -27.08 2.83 -2.24
C VAL A 106 -26.38 2.18 -3.43
N ILE A 107 -27.13 1.66 -4.41
CA ILE A 107 -26.57 1.09 -5.64
C ILE A 107 -25.75 2.15 -6.38
N HIS A 108 -26.29 3.36 -6.59
CA HIS A 108 -25.55 4.43 -7.27
C HIS A 108 -24.26 4.84 -6.54
N ASN A 109 -24.30 4.92 -5.21
CA ASN A 109 -23.11 5.18 -4.40
C ASN A 109 -22.09 4.04 -4.50
N LEU A 110 -22.55 2.78 -4.53
CA LEU A 110 -21.72 1.61 -4.76
C LEU A 110 -21.10 1.63 -6.16
N GLU A 111 -21.86 1.95 -7.20
CA GLU A 111 -21.34 2.03 -8.57
C GLU A 111 -20.24 3.10 -8.71
N LYS A 112 -20.43 4.27 -8.08
CA LYS A 112 -19.39 5.31 -7.99
C LYS A 112 -18.15 4.79 -7.28
N PHE A 113 -18.32 4.08 -6.17
CA PHE A 113 -17.22 3.49 -5.42
C PHE A 113 -16.48 2.44 -6.26
N LEU A 114 -17.20 1.55 -6.94
CA LEU A 114 -16.63 0.54 -7.84
C LEU A 114 -15.85 1.20 -8.99
N ALA A 115 -16.38 2.27 -9.59
CA ALA A 115 -15.66 3.00 -10.63
C ALA A 115 -14.34 3.63 -10.14
N GLN A 116 -14.24 4.01 -8.86
CA GLN A 116 -12.98 4.44 -8.25
C GLN A 116 -12.09 3.25 -7.90
N TRP A 117 -12.67 2.20 -7.34
CA TRP A 117 -11.99 0.96 -6.99
C TRP A 117 -11.28 0.33 -8.20
N GLU A 118 -11.90 0.37 -9.37
CA GLU A 118 -11.31 -0.15 -10.61
C GLU A 118 -10.05 0.62 -11.06
N GLN A 119 -9.88 1.88 -10.65
CA GLN A 119 -8.69 2.66 -10.97
C GLN A 119 -7.49 2.27 -10.11
N VAL A 120 -7.72 1.72 -8.92
CA VAL A 120 -6.64 1.22 -8.07
C VAL A 120 -5.96 0.07 -8.80
N PRO A 121 -4.63 0.09 -9.01
CA PRO A 121 -3.94 -1.00 -9.69
C PRO A 121 -4.08 -2.30 -8.88
N ASN A 122 -4.20 -3.42 -9.58
CA ASN A 122 -4.11 -4.73 -8.94
C ASN A 122 -2.65 -5.23 -9.02
N VAL A 123 -2.18 -5.91 -7.99
CA VAL A 123 -0.81 -6.45 -7.94
C VAL A 123 -0.84 -7.96 -7.70
N ASN A 124 0.16 -8.66 -8.23
CA ASN A 124 0.34 -10.08 -7.97
C ASN A 124 0.85 -10.34 -6.53
N ALA A 125 1.00 -11.61 -6.15
CA ALA A 125 1.45 -12.00 -4.81
C ALA A 125 2.81 -11.38 -4.43
N GLN A 126 3.78 -11.39 -5.35
CA GLN A 126 5.10 -10.80 -5.11
C GLN A 126 5.03 -9.29 -4.89
N GLY A 127 4.29 -8.58 -5.73
CA GLY A 127 4.07 -7.14 -5.59
C GLY A 127 3.39 -6.80 -4.27
N ARG A 128 2.46 -7.64 -3.80
CA ARG A 128 1.84 -7.48 -2.48
C ARG A 128 2.84 -7.58 -1.34
N THR A 129 3.72 -8.58 -1.35
CA THR A 129 4.80 -8.72 -0.35
C THR A 129 5.70 -7.49 -0.34
N ASP A 130 6.00 -6.92 -1.50
CA ASP A 130 6.81 -5.71 -1.59
C ASP A 130 6.08 -4.48 -1.05
N LEU A 131 4.79 -4.32 -1.34
CA LEU A 131 3.97 -3.26 -0.78
C LEU A 131 3.81 -3.38 0.75
N GLU A 132 3.68 -4.59 1.29
CA GLU A 132 3.64 -4.82 2.73
C GLU A 132 4.95 -4.41 3.41
N LYS A 133 6.10 -4.70 2.78
CA LYS A 133 7.41 -4.19 3.25
C LYS A 133 7.47 -2.67 3.21
N ALA A 134 7.03 -2.06 2.10
CA ALA A 134 6.99 -0.61 1.96
C ALA A 134 6.14 0.05 3.06
N VAL A 135 4.93 -0.47 3.29
CA VAL A 135 4.02 -0.04 4.36
C VAL A 135 4.65 -0.23 5.75
N GLY A 136 5.33 -1.36 5.99
CA GLY A 136 6.05 -1.61 7.24
C GLY A 136 7.13 -0.56 7.53
N ILE A 137 7.92 -0.20 6.51
CA ILE A 137 8.96 0.84 6.61
C ILE A 137 8.34 2.21 6.93
N LEU A 138 7.23 2.55 6.26
CA LEU A 138 6.52 3.82 6.49
C LEU A 138 5.81 3.86 7.85
N ALA A 139 5.48 2.71 8.42
CA ALA A 139 4.83 2.64 9.73
C ALA A 139 5.72 3.11 10.89
N GLU A 140 7.04 3.16 10.69
CA GLU A 140 8.01 3.64 11.70
C GLU A 140 8.12 5.17 11.79
N THR A 141 7.50 5.91 10.87
CA THR A 141 7.58 7.38 10.85
C THR A 141 6.24 8.02 11.21
N ASP A 142 6.27 9.08 12.01
CA ASP A 142 5.07 9.87 12.35
C ASP A 142 4.85 11.08 11.43
N ASN A 143 5.60 11.17 10.32
CA ASN A 143 5.38 12.20 9.32
C ASN A 143 4.03 11.97 8.59
N GLY A 144 3.18 13.00 8.55
CA GLY A 144 1.86 12.91 7.91
C GLY A 144 1.91 12.55 6.42
N GLY A 145 2.92 13.00 5.69
CA GLY A 145 3.13 12.64 4.28
C GLY A 145 3.50 11.16 4.08
N ALA A 146 4.36 10.63 4.95
CA ALA A 146 4.68 9.20 4.95
C ALA A 146 3.47 8.33 5.32
N ARG A 147 2.62 8.80 6.25
CA ARG A 147 1.37 8.13 6.62
C ARG A 147 0.34 8.17 5.49
N LEU A 148 0.22 9.29 4.80
CA LEU A 148 -0.61 9.39 3.61
C LEU A 148 -0.13 8.42 2.53
N TYR A 149 1.18 8.34 2.31
CA TYR A 149 1.74 7.40 1.34
C TYR A 149 1.48 5.94 1.75
N SER A 150 1.67 5.61 3.02
CA SER A 150 1.34 4.29 3.59
C SER A 150 -0.13 3.93 3.35
N ALA A 151 -1.05 4.86 3.63
CA ALA A 151 -2.48 4.67 3.40
C ALA A 151 -2.79 4.35 1.93
N ILE A 152 -2.16 5.08 0.99
CA ILE A 152 -2.32 4.84 -0.45
C ILE A 152 -1.84 3.43 -0.84
N LEU A 153 -0.66 3.01 -0.36
CA LEU A 153 -0.14 1.66 -0.64
C LEU A 153 -1.04 0.57 -0.02
N ARG A 154 -1.59 0.81 1.18
CA ARG A 154 -2.55 -0.10 1.82
C ARG A 154 -3.84 -0.26 1.01
N VAL A 155 -4.31 0.78 0.32
CA VAL A 155 -5.47 0.66 -0.59
C VAL A 155 -5.17 -0.30 -1.75
N VAL A 156 -3.96 -0.24 -2.32
CA VAL A 156 -3.52 -1.18 -3.36
C VAL A 156 -3.44 -2.62 -2.82
N VAL A 157 -2.85 -2.81 -1.63
CA VAL A 157 -2.79 -4.13 -0.96
C VAL A 157 -4.19 -4.66 -0.65
N LEU A 158 -5.08 -3.81 -0.16
CA LEU A 158 -6.47 -4.15 0.11
C LEU A 158 -7.18 -4.60 -1.16
N LYS A 159 -6.98 -3.90 -2.29
CA LYS A 159 -7.54 -4.32 -3.57
C LYS A 159 -7.05 -5.69 -3.99
N ALA A 160 -5.73 -5.92 -3.94
CA ALA A 160 -5.18 -7.23 -4.29
C ALA A 160 -5.74 -8.36 -3.42
N ASN A 161 -5.84 -8.14 -2.10
CA ASN A 161 -6.43 -9.09 -1.17
C ASN A 161 -7.91 -9.34 -1.44
N VAL A 162 -8.68 -8.30 -1.76
CA VAL A 162 -10.10 -8.43 -2.05
C VAL A 162 -10.33 -9.17 -3.36
N SER A 163 -9.60 -8.81 -4.42
CA SER A 163 -9.69 -9.48 -5.72
C SER A 163 -9.32 -10.95 -5.63
N GLU A 164 -8.27 -11.32 -4.90
CA GLU A 164 -7.91 -12.72 -4.68
C GLU A 164 -9.02 -13.48 -3.94
N GLY A 165 -9.53 -12.93 -2.84
CA GLY A 165 -10.58 -13.62 -2.07
C GLY A 165 -11.88 -13.81 -2.83
N ILE A 166 -12.28 -12.83 -3.65
CA ILE A 166 -13.45 -12.96 -4.53
C ILE A 166 -13.21 -14.06 -5.59
N LEU A 167 -12.02 -14.09 -6.20
CA LEU A 167 -11.68 -15.12 -7.18
C LEU A 167 -11.66 -16.52 -6.54
N SER A 168 -11.06 -16.67 -5.35
CA SER A 168 -11.06 -17.93 -4.62
C SER A 168 -12.47 -18.40 -4.28
N TRP A 169 -13.33 -17.50 -3.80
CA TRP A 169 -14.74 -17.81 -3.50
C TRP A 169 -15.53 -18.22 -4.74
N ASN A 170 -15.36 -17.50 -5.85
CA ASN A 170 -16.05 -17.82 -7.10
C ASN A 170 -15.61 -19.18 -7.66
N LEU A 171 -14.31 -19.51 -7.57
CA LEU A 171 -13.80 -20.80 -8.04
C LEU A 171 -14.35 -21.96 -7.20
N GLU A 172 -14.39 -21.81 -5.87
CA GLU A 172 -14.96 -22.85 -4.99
C GLU A 172 -16.45 -23.06 -5.25
N THR A 173 -17.23 -21.98 -5.39
CA THR A 173 -18.68 -22.04 -5.61
C THR A 173 -19.07 -22.50 -7.02
N GLN A 174 -18.27 -22.20 -8.05
CA GLN A 174 -18.57 -22.60 -9.42
C GLN A 174 -18.06 -24.01 -9.78
N SER A 175 -17.01 -24.51 -9.12
CA SER A 175 -16.32 -25.72 -9.61
C SER A 175 -17.15 -27.00 -9.54
N THR A 176 -18.22 -27.04 -8.76
CA THR A 176 -19.03 -28.24 -8.62
C THR A 176 -20.44 -27.85 -8.21
N GLY A 177 -21.48 -28.47 -8.77
CA GLY A 177 -22.86 -28.42 -8.23
C GLY A 177 -23.01 -29.05 -6.84
N LYS A 178 -21.98 -28.92 -5.99
CA LYS A 178 -21.93 -29.36 -4.60
C LYS A 178 -22.66 -28.33 -3.74
N LYS A 179 -23.37 -28.87 -2.75
CA LYS A 179 -23.96 -28.12 -1.64
C LYS A 179 -22.88 -27.30 -0.95
N LEU A 180 -23.21 -26.08 -0.55
CA LEU A 180 -22.28 -25.19 0.14
C LEU A 180 -22.09 -25.70 1.56
N CYS A 181 -20.89 -26.19 1.89
CA CYS A 181 -20.62 -26.74 3.22
C CYS A 181 -20.04 -25.67 4.15
N VAL A 182 -20.25 -25.83 5.45
CA VAL A 182 -19.71 -24.89 6.46
C VAL A 182 -18.18 -24.79 6.40
N GLN A 183 -17.50 -25.88 6.00
CA GLN A 183 -16.05 -25.89 5.79
C GLN A 183 -15.60 -24.92 4.68
N ASP A 184 -16.43 -24.70 3.66
CA ASP A 184 -16.13 -23.81 2.53
C ASP A 184 -16.31 -22.33 2.94
N ILE A 185 -17.16 -22.06 3.94
CA ILE A 185 -17.38 -20.70 4.49
C ILE A 185 -16.20 -20.23 5.36
N ARG A 186 -15.48 -21.15 6.01
CA ARG A 186 -14.43 -20.79 6.98
C ARG A 186 -13.26 -20.01 6.35
N PRO A 187 -12.69 -20.41 5.19
CA PRO A 187 -11.69 -19.61 4.49
C PRO A 187 -12.18 -18.21 4.14
N TRP A 188 -13.42 -18.09 3.65
CA TRP A 188 -14.05 -16.81 3.35
C TRP A 188 -14.19 -15.93 4.59
N TRP A 189 -14.61 -16.50 5.72
CA TRP A 189 -14.70 -15.77 6.99
C TRP A 189 -13.34 -15.22 7.46
N SER A 190 -12.30 -16.05 7.37
CA SER A 190 -10.93 -15.63 7.71
C SER A 190 -10.44 -14.52 6.78
N TRP A 191 -10.79 -14.60 5.49
CA TRP A 191 -10.50 -13.53 4.53
C TRP A 191 -11.24 -12.23 4.89
N CYS A 192 -12.53 -12.26 5.24
CA CYS A 192 -13.27 -11.10 5.74
C CYS A 192 -12.58 -10.46 6.95
N GLU A 193 -12.05 -11.25 7.89
CA GLU A 193 -11.29 -10.73 9.02
C GLU A 193 -10.02 -9.98 8.60
N LYS A 194 -9.30 -10.51 7.61
CA LYS A 194 -8.11 -9.85 7.04
C LYS A 194 -8.47 -8.53 6.36
N VAL A 195 -9.59 -8.48 5.63
CA VAL A 195 -10.09 -7.26 5.00
C VAL A 195 -10.44 -6.19 6.04
N ILE A 196 -11.19 -6.54 7.08
CA ILE A 196 -11.56 -5.60 8.16
C ILE A 196 -10.31 -5.10 8.90
N SER A 197 -9.34 -5.99 9.17
CA SER A 197 -8.09 -5.60 9.84
C SER A 197 -7.23 -4.66 8.97
N SER A 198 -7.26 -4.85 7.66
CA SER A 198 -6.61 -3.96 6.69
C SER A 198 -7.28 -2.59 6.66
N LEU A 199 -8.61 -2.53 6.72
CA LEU A 199 -9.38 -1.28 6.81
C LEU A 199 -9.10 -0.50 8.11
N ASP A 200 -8.99 -1.18 9.25
CA ASP A 200 -8.62 -0.52 10.51
C ASP A 200 -7.20 0.07 10.44
N SER A 201 -6.25 -0.69 9.89
CA SER A 201 -4.87 -0.22 9.69
C SER A 201 -4.80 0.99 8.75
N LEU A 202 -5.60 0.97 7.66
CA LEU A 202 -5.76 2.11 6.76
C LEU A 202 -6.33 3.32 7.49
N GLY A 203 -7.38 3.14 8.29
CA GLY A 203 -7.97 4.20 9.10
C GLY A 203 -6.96 4.83 10.06
N ASN A 204 -6.09 4.04 10.68
CA ASN A 204 -5.03 4.53 11.56
C ASN A 204 -4.01 5.41 10.82
N ASP A 205 -3.58 5.02 9.62
CA ASP A 205 -2.68 5.83 8.81
C ASP A 205 -3.35 7.13 8.33
N LEU A 206 -4.63 7.07 7.95
CA LEU A 206 -5.41 8.26 7.59
C LEU A 206 -5.59 9.22 8.78
N GLU A 207 -5.81 8.71 9.99
CA GLU A 207 -5.95 9.51 11.21
C GLU A 207 -4.69 10.37 11.43
N LYS A 208 -3.52 9.75 11.27
CA LYS A 208 -2.22 10.44 11.40
C LYS A 208 -1.94 11.38 10.23
N ALA A 209 -2.37 11.02 9.01
CA ALA A 209 -2.18 11.84 7.82
C ALA A 209 -3.07 13.09 7.80
N PHE A 210 -4.28 13.03 8.37
CA PHE A 210 -5.27 14.11 8.34
C PHE A 210 -5.75 14.53 9.74
N PRO A 211 -4.95 15.30 10.51
CA PRO A 211 -5.30 15.71 11.87
C PRO A 211 -6.65 16.42 12.00
N LYS A 212 -7.07 17.16 10.96
CA LYS A 212 -8.35 17.88 10.92
C LYS A 212 -9.58 16.96 10.86
N LYS A 213 -9.43 15.72 10.38
CA LYS A 213 -10.50 14.72 10.27
C LYS A 213 -10.34 13.59 11.29
N ARG A 214 -9.53 13.81 12.32
CA ARG A 214 -9.13 12.79 13.28
C ARG A 214 -10.32 12.15 14.00
N GLU A 215 -11.28 12.96 14.44
CA GLU A 215 -12.43 12.45 15.19
C GLU A 215 -13.39 11.64 14.30
N ASP A 216 -13.66 12.10 13.07
CA ASP A 216 -14.46 11.35 12.09
C ASP A 216 -13.83 9.98 11.80
N LEU A 217 -12.49 9.95 11.60
CA LEU A 217 -11.74 8.72 11.32
C LEU A 217 -11.70 7.78 12.52
N LYS A 218 -11.61 8.31 13.75
CA LYS A 218 -11.72 7.50 14.98
C LYS A 218 -13.10 6.86 15.10
N GLN A 219 -14.17 7.60 14.82
CA GLN A 219 -15.52 7.07 14.86
C GLN A 219 -15.69 5.92 13.86
N TYR A 220 -15.20 6.10 12.62
CA TYR A 220 -15.20 5.04 11.61
C TYR A 220 -14.43 3.79 12.06
N ARG A 221 -13.24 3.96 12.65
CA ARG A 221 -12.46 2.84 13.20
C ARG A 221 -13.14 2.14 14.36
N ALA A 222 -13.86 2.88 15.21
CA ALA A 222 -14.65 2.30 16.28
C ALA A 222 -15.77 1.40 15.73
N GLN A 223 -16.45 1.83 14.66
CA GLN A 223 -17.44 1.01 13.95
C GLN A 223 -16.82 -0.26 13.34
N LEU A 224 -15.65 -0.15 12.68
CA LEU A 224 -14.93 -1.31 12.17
C LEU A 224 -14.53 -2.29 13.28
N SER A 225 -14.07 -1.76 14.42
CA SER A 225 -13.71 -2.57 15.59
C SER A 225 -14.92 -3.29 16.17
N GLN A 226 -16.07 -2.62 16.25
CA GLN A 226 -17.32 -3.23 16.67
C GLN A 226 -17.77 -4.33 15.70
N ALA A 227 -17.71 -4.09 14.39
CA ALA A 227 -18.02 -5.09 13.38
C ALA A 227 -17.08 -6.31 13.50
N LYS A 228 -15.78 -6.09 13.76
CA LYS A 228 -14.82 -7.16 14.01
C LYS A 228 -15.17 -7.99 15.25
N VAL A 229 -15.61 -7.35 16.33
CA VAL A 229 -16.06 -8.04 17.56
C VAL A 229 -17.32 -8.86 17.29
N GLN A 230 -18.31 -8.29 16.60
CA GLN A 230 -19.53 -8.99 16.22
C GLN A 230 -19.24 -10.20 15.34
N MET A 231 -18.37 -10.04 14.35
CA MET A 231 -17.90 -11.14 13.49
C MET A 231 -17.16 -12.21 14.31
N LYS A 232 -16.32 -11.86 15.30
CA LYS A 232 -15.70 -12.87 16.16
C LYS A 232 -16.67 -13.61 17.08
N ALA A 233 -17.80 -12.99 17.42
CA ALA A 233 -18.84 -13.60 18.24
C ALA A 233 -19.68 -14.63 17.48
N VAL A 234 -19.67 -14.61 16.14
CA VAL A 234 -20.36 -15.62 15.33
C VAL A 234 -19.56 -16.92 15.39
N THR A 235 -20.12 -17.93 16.02
CA THR A 235 -19.57 -19.28 16.04
C THR A 235 -19.94 -20.01 14.75
N ILE A 236 -18.95 -20.22 13.88
CA ILE A 236 -19.12 -21.06 12.70
C ILE A 236 -19.14 -22.52 13.16
N PRO A 237 -20.22 -23.29 12.92
CA PRO A 237 -20.30 -24.68 13.36
C PRO A 237 -19.13 -25.51 12.79
N VAL A 238 -18.67 -26.51 13.55
CA VAL A 238 -17.49 -27.32 13.18
C VAL A 238 -17.88 -28.56 12.35
N GLY A 239 -19.17 -28.75 12.04
CA GLY A 239 -19.68 -29.93 11.34
C GLY A 239 -19.70 -29.81 9.82
N GLU A 240 -19.77 -30.96 9.14
CA GLU A 240 -19.95 -31.11 7.69
C GLU A 240 -21.39 -30.77 7.22
N GLN A 241 -22.04 -29.81 7.86
CA GLN A 241 -23.37 -29.38 7.41
C GLN A 241 -23.22 -28.68 6.06
N CYS A 242 -24.01 -29.12 5.08
CA CYS A 242 -24.02 -28.54 3.74
C CYS A 242 -25.44 -28.11 3.37
N PHE A 243 -25.57 -26.93 2.76
CA PHE A 243 -26.81 -26.29 2.34
C PHE A 243 -27.02 -26.43 0.84
#